data_AF-A0A352N4R4-F1
#
_entry.id   AF-A0A352N4R4-F1
#
_cell.length_a   1.000
_cell.length_b   1.000
_cell.length_c   1.000
_cell.angle_alpha   90.00
_cell.angle_beta   90.00
_cell.angle_gamma   90.00
#
_symmetry.space_group_name_H-M   'P 1'
#
loop_
_entity.id
_entity.type
_entity.pdbx_description
1 polymer ?
#
loop_
_entity_poly.entity_id
_entity_poly.type
_entity_poly.pdbx_seq_one_letter_code
_entity_poly.pdbx_strand_id
1 'polypeptide(L)'
;MKISKLMALILCMGMLGPMSLMAQEDKDKDDDGAKQVKTMEQAWKSALEQFGDDQESAKKAMEFYKANFAEKIKCLEKELKDDSDEVVSELSEDLGECNGMLALKDESPEEFKKQLEYMKLEVKVDLMGEKIQDLKDEDAVKNKAEIEKIEKELKGEIGRLFDMKLQREKEELKNLEKDIEKLKQHIKQREENREKIIEKKFKDLTGVEENLEF
;
A
#
# COMPACT_ATOMS: atom_id res chain seq x y z
N MET A 1 25.57 -17.25 -9.38
CA MET A 1 24.69 -16.96 -8.21
C MET A 1 24.22 -15.53 -8.38
N LYS A 2 22.96 -15.31 -8.80
CA LYS A 2 22.45 -14.01 -9.23
C LYS A 2 22.19 -13.12 -8.00
N ILE A 3 22.77 -11.90 -8.01
CA ILE A 3 22.66 -10.89 -6.94
C ILE A 3 21.24 -10.26 -6.89
N SER A 4 20.37 -10.55 -7.86
CA SER A 4 18.97 -10.12 -7.89
C SER A 4 18.14 -10.57 -6.67
N LYS A 5 18.61 -11.55 -5.88
CA LYS A 5 17.95 -11.94 -4.62
C LYS A 5 18.37 -11.12 -3.39
N LEU A 6 19.27 -10.14 -3.51
CA LEU A 6 19.78 -9.39 -2.35
C LEU A 6 19.06 -8.04 -2.13
N MET A 7 18.35 -7.50 -3.12
CA MET A 7 17.61 -6.23 -2.97
C MET A 7 16.19 -6.42 -2.42
N ALA A 8 15.63 -7.63 -2.48
CA ALA A 8 14.31 -7.97 -1.92
C ALA A 8 14.30 -8.11 -0.38
N LEU A 9 15.33 -7.63 0.34
CA LEU A 9 15.48 -7.87 1.78
C LEU A 9 15.68 -6.62 2.66
N ILE A 10 15.44 -5.41 2.13
CA ILE A 10 15.63 -4.16 2.91
C ILE A 10 14.34 -3.34 3.12
N LEU A 11 13.18 -3.77 2.64
CA LEU A 11 11.89 -3.08 2.90
C LEU A 11 10.79 -3.91 3.58
N CYS A 12 11.12 -5.10 4.10
CA CYS A 12 10.16 -5.98 4.79
C CYS A 12 10.35 -6.00 6.33
N MET A 13 10.41 -4.85 6.99
CA MET A 13 10.20 -4.79 8.45
C MET A 13 8.96 -3.96 8.77
N GLY A 14 7.79 -4.59 8.64
CA GLY A 14 6.52 -3.95 8.94
C GLY A 14 5.32 -4.86 9.21
N MET A 15 5.41 -6.19 9.00
CA MET A 15 4.31 -7.10 9.38
C MET A 15 4.85 -8.40 10.01
N LEU A 16 4.87 -8.42 11.34
CA LEU A 16 5.01 -9.63 12.15
C LEU A 16 3.63 -10.30 12.28
N GLY A 17 3.46 -11.43 11.60
CA GLY A 17 2.43 -12.44 11.82
C GLY A 17 3.03 -13.84 11.65
N PRO A 18 2.55 -14.87 12.37
CA PRO A 18 3.36 -16.06 12.68
C PRO A 18 3.62 -16.94 11.45
N MET A 19 4.90 -17.16 11.15
CA MET A 19 5.38 -18.20 10.23
C MET A 19 4.98 -19.58 10.75
N SER A 20 4.02 -20.21 10.06
CA SER A 20 3.84 -21.66 10.12
C SER A 20 4.84 -22.29 9.17
N LEU A 21 5.72 -23.09 9.75
CA LEU A 21 6.84 -23.76 9.12
C LEU A 21 6.34 -25.09 8.57
N MET A 22 6.08 -25.21 7.26
CA MET A 22 6.00 -26.51 6.58
C MET A 22 6.79 -26.49 5.28
N ALA A 23 7.93 -27.17 5.34
CA ALA A 23 8.64 -27.63 4.17
C ALA A 23 7.85 -28.79 3.54
N GLN A 24 7.59 -28.69 2.25
CA GLN A 24 7.48 -29.86 1.39
C GLN A 24 7.93 -29.46 -0.02
N GLU A 25 9.10 -29.99 -0.39
CA GLU A 25 9.49 -30.16 -1.77
C GLU A 25 8.48 -31.11 -2.41
N ASP A 26 7.80 -30.70 -3.47
CA ASP A 26 7.33 -31.62 -4.49
C ASP A 26 7.55 -30.99 -5.87
N LYS A 27 8.34 -31.72 -6.65
CA LYS A 27 8.57 -31.50 -8.07
C LYS A 27 7.42 -32.09 -8.86
N ASP A 28 7.25 -31.48 -10.02
CA ASP A 28 6.59 -31.97 -11.23
C ASP A 28 5.08 -31.73 -11.36
N LYS A 29 4.81 -30.72 -12.21
CA LYS A 29 3.87 -30.72 -13.32
C LYS A 29 2.39 -30.87 -12.96
N ASP A 30 1.71 -29.72 -12.98
CA ASP A 30 0.59 -29.55 -13.87
C ASP A 30 0.71 -28.18 -14.57
N ASP A 31 0.89 -28.24 -15.90
CA ASP A 31 0.74 -27.13 -16.85
C ASP A 31 -0.76 -26.81 -16.92
N ASP A 32 -1.26 -26.21 -15.84
CA ASP A 32 -2.68 -25.97 -15.62
C ASP A 32 -3.09 -24.66 -16.30
N GLY A 33 -2.94 -24.59 -17.63
CA GLY A 33 -3.63 -23.63 -18.49
C GLY A 33 -3.63 -22.17 -18.05
N ALA A 34 -2.64 -21.73 -17.27
CA ALA A 34 -2.54 -20.37 -16.78
C ALA A 34 -2.50 -19.49 -18.03
N LYS A 35 -3.50 -18.62 -18.18
CA LYS A 35 -3.57 -17.69 -19.31
C LYS A 35 -2.33 -16.80 -19.22
N GLN A 36 -1.27 -17.21 -19.88
CA GLN A 36 -0.02 -16.47 -19.91
C GLN A 36 -0.36 -15.07 -20.43
N VAL A 37 -0.19 -14.08 -19.57
CA VAL A 37 -0.44 -12.67 -19.90
C VAL A 37 0.67 -12.23 -20.83
N LYS A 38 0.32 -11.92 -22.08
CA LYS A 38 1.29 -11.60 -23.16
C LYS A 38 1.26 -10.15 -23.59
N THR A 39 0.29 -9.40 -23.09
CA THR A 39 0.06 -8.00 -23.48
C THR A 39 -0.34 -7.19 -22.25
N MET A 40 -0.04 -5.89 -22.26
CA MET A 40 -0.48 -5.01 -21.19
C MET A 40 -2.00 -4.97 -21.08
N GLU A 41 -2.75 -5.08 -22.17
CA GLU A 41 -4.20 -5.12 -22.12
C GLU A 41 -4.72 -6.32 -21.29
N GLN A 42 -4.08 -7.48 -21.44
CA GLN A 42 -4.37 -8.64 -20.61
C GLN A 42 -3.93 -8.41 -19.16
N ALA A 43 -2.77 -7.78 -18.93
CA ALA A 43 -2.27 -7.49 -17.58
C ALA A 43 -3.22 -6.55 -16.84
N TRP A 44 -3.65 -5.46 -17.49
CA TRP A 44 -4.67 -4.55 -16.99
C TRP A 44 -5.96 -5.31 -16.65
N LYS A 45 -6.44 -6.16 -17.56
CA LYS A 45 -7.67 -6.91 -17.33
C LYS A 45 -7.56 -7.81 -16.11
N SER A 46 -6.46 -8.55 -15.97
CA SER A 46 -6.19 -9.41 -14.81
C SER A 46 -6.07 -8.60 -13.53
N ALA A 47 -5.35 -7.48 -13.54
CA ALA A 47 -5.21 -6.62 -12.36
C ALA A 47 -6.52 -5.95 -11.92
N LEU A 48 -7.48 -5.79 -12.85
CA LEU A 48 -8.81 -5.26 -12.54
C LEU A 48 -9.75 -6.31 -11.92
N GLU A 49 -9.41 -7.61 -11.95
CA GLU A 49 -10.25 -8.67 -11.37
C GLU A 49 -10.42 -8.51 -9.85
N GLN A 50 -9.45 -7.90 -9.16
CA GLN A 50 -9.54 -7.62 -7.72
C GLN A 50 -10.72 -6.72 -7.32
N PHE A 51 -11.25 -5.93 -8.26
CA PHE A 51 -12.38 -5.03 -8.00
C PHE A 51 -13.73 -5.76 -8.04
N GLY A 52 -13.76 -7.04 -8.43
CA GLY A 52 -14.98 -7.82 -8.55
C GLY A 52 -16.02 -7.12 -9.42
N ASP A 53 -17.20 -6.86 -8.86
CA ASP A 53 -18.32 -6.25 -9.57
C ASP A 53 -18.24 -4.72 -9.68
N ASP A 54 -17.32 -4.05 -8.96
CA ASP A 54 -17.18 -2.58 -8.99
C ASP A 54 -16.32 -2.10 -10.18
N GLN A 55 -16.90 -2.25 -11.37
CA GLN A 55 -16.25 -1.88 -12.63
C GLN A 55 -16.05 -0.36 -12.79
N GLU A 56 -16.86 0.46 -12.11
CA GLU A 56 -16.73 1.91 -12.19
C GLU A 56 -15.49 2.40 -11.43
N SER A 57 -15.29 1.92 -10.20
CA SER A 57 -14.09 2.23 -9.40
C SER A 57 -12.84 1.69 -10.07
N ALA A 58 -12.89 0.46 -10.59
CA ALA A 58 -11.79 -0.16 -11.34
C ALA A 58 -11.32 0.72 -12.52
N LYS A 59 -12.28 1.23 -13.32
CA LYS A 59 -12.00 2.11 -14.44
C LYS A 59 -11.39 3.45 -14.00
N LYS A 60 -11.94 4.07 -12.96
CA LYS A 60 -11.44 5.35 -12.42
C LYS A 60 -10.00 5.20 -11.90
N ALA A 61 -9.71 4.13 -11.17
CA ALA A 61 -8.36 3.83 -10.68
C ALA A 61 -7.37 3.66 -11.83
N MET A 62 -7.73 2.89 -12.86
CA MET A 62 -6.88 2.68 -14.05
C MET A 62 -6.63 3.97 -14.83
N GLU A 63 -7.66 4.77 -15.09
CA GLU A 63 -7.52 6.05 -15.79
C GLU A 63 -6.65 7.02 -14.99
N PHE A 64 -6.85 7.06 -13.67
CA PHE A 64 -6.03 7.87 -12.77
C PHE A 64 -4.56 7.44 -12.79
N TYR A 65 -4.30 6.13 -12.71
CA TYR A 65 -2.95 5.59 -12.75
C TYR A 65 -2.25 5.95 -14.07
N LYS A 66 -2.92 5.71 -15.20
CA LYS A 66 -2.42 6.07 -16.54
C LYS A 66 -2.09 7.56 -16.68
N ALA A 67 -2.89 8.44 -16.06
CA ALA A 67 -2.66 9.87 -16.11
C ALA A 67 -1.47 10.34 -15.28
N ASN A 68 -1.08 9.61 -14.24
CA ASN A 68 -0.07 10.06 -13.28
C ASN A 68 1.27 9.31 -13.36
N PHE A 69 1.28 8.07 -13.87
CA PHE A 69 2.42 7.15 -13.78
C PHE A 69 2.83 6.58 -15.14
N ALA A 70 2.78 7.41 -16.18
CA ALA A 70 3.07 6.98 -17.56
C ALA A 70 4.47 6.37 -17.77
N GLU A 71 5.50 6.85 -17.05
CA GLU A 71 6.84 6.26 -17.16
C GLU A 71 6.92 4.89 -16.48
N LYS A 72 6.23 4.68 -15.35
CA LYS A 72 6.16 3.36 -14.70
C LYS A 72 5.49 2.33 -15.59
N ILE A 73 4.42 2.72 -16.30
CA ILE A 73 3.77 1.86 -17.29
C ILE A 73 4.74 1.38 -18.36
N LYS A 74 5.65 2.24 -18.84
CA LYS A 74 6.65 1.84 -19.83
C LYS A 74 7.65 0.84 -19.27
N CYS A 75 7.97 0.91 -17.97
CA CYS A 75 8.84 -0.06 -17.31
C CYS A 75 8.13 -1.41 -17.17
N LEU A 76 6.89 -1.41 -16.68
CA LEU A 76 6.05 -2.62 -16.63
C LEU A 76 5.87 -3.26 -18.02
N GLU A 77 5.75 -2.46 -19.08
CA GLU A 77 5.71 -2.94 -20.47
C GLU A 77 6.99 -3.68 -20.90
N LYS A 78 8.16 -3.28 -20.38
CA LYS A 78 9.42 -3.99 -20.63
C LYS A 78 9.46 -5.30 -19.83
N GLU A 79 9.11 -5.24 -18.55
CA GLU A 79 9.16 -6.35 -17.59
C GLU A 79 8.16 -7.46 -17.91
N LEU A 80 7.04 -7.13 -18.57
CA LEU A 80 6.03 -8.10 -18.99
C LEU A 80 6.60 -9.25 -19.83
N LYS A 81 7.72 -9.02 -20.53
CA LYS A 81 8.40 -10.04 -21.33
C LYS A 81 9.15 -11.06 -20.48
N ASP A 82 9.57 -10.65 -19.30
CA ASP A 82 10.42 -11.42 -18.40
C ASP A 82 9.59 -12.09 -17.29
N ASP A 83 8.67 -11.36 -16.68
CA ASP A 83 7.79 -11.85 -15.61
C ASP A 83 6.40 -11.22 -15.68
N SER A 84 5.45 -11.93 -16.28
CA SER A 84 4.09 -11.42 -16.46
C SER A 84 3.28 -11.41 -15.16
N ASP A 85 3.60 -12.33 -14.24
CA ASP A 85 2.83 -12.49 -13.00
C ASP A 85 3.21 -11.38 -12.02
N GLU A 86 4.49 -11.02 -11.95
CA GLU A 86 4.97 -9.87 -11.17
C GLU A 86 4.32 -8.57 -11.66
N VAL A 87 4.28 -8.34 -12.98
CA VAL A 87 3.62 -7.14 -13.55
C VAL A 87 2.14 -7.08 -13.21
N VAL A 88 1.42 -8.23 -13.22
CA VAL A 88 0.01 -8.26 -12.82
C VAL A 88 -0.14 -7.98 -11.33
N SER A 89 0.75 -8.52 -10.49
CA SER A 89 0.75 -8.28 -9.04
C SER A 89 0.95 -6.79 -8.75
N GLU A 90 1.98 -6.18 -9.33
CA GLU A 90 2.31 -4.78 -9.12
C GLU A 90 1.20 -3.86 -9.63
N LEU A 91 0.65 -4.12 -10.83
CA LEU A 91 -0.51 -3.38 -11.33
C LEU A 91 -1.73 -3.52 -10.41
N SER A 92 -1.92 -4.69 -9.78
CA SER A 92 -3.03 -4.89 -8.87
C SER A 92 -2.85 -4.03 -7.61
N GLU A 93 -1.67 -4.07 -6.99
CA GLU A 93 -1.35 -3.27 -5.82
C GLU A 93 -1.50 -1.77 -6.12
N ASP A 94 -0.90 -1.29 -7.20
CA ASP A 94 -0.97 0.10 -7.65
C ASP A 94 -2.41 0.59 -7.89
N LEU A 95 -3.25 -0.24 -8.51
CA LEU A 95 -4.65 0.09 -8.74
C LEU A 95 -5.45 0.11 -7.44
N GLY A 96 -5.17 -0.80 -6.51
CA GLY A 96 -5.75 -0.82 -5.17
C GLY A 96 -5.43 0.47 -4.40
N GLU A 97 -4.17 0.89 -4.42
CA GLU A 97 -3.73 2.14 -3.81
C GLU A 97 -4.38 3.37 -4.46
N CYS A 98 -4.42 3.42 -5.80
CA CYS A 98 -5.10 4.49 -6.52
C CYS A 98 -6.58 4.58 -6.15
N ASN A 99 -7.26 3.44 -6.01
CA ASN A 99 -8.67 3.41 -5.63
C ASN A 99 -8.88 3.93 -4.20
N GLY A 100 -8.08 3.46 -3.24
CA GLY A 100 -8.13 3.93 -1.86
C GLY A 100 -7.88 5.44 -1.76
N MET A 101 -6.93 5.95 -2.54
CA MET A 101 -6.65 7.38 -2.60
C MET A 101 -7.79 8.17 -3.25
N LEU A 102 -8.42 7.68 -4.32
CA LEU A 102 -9.53 8.36 -4.99
C LEU A 102 -10.73 8.57 -4.06
N ALA A 103 -10.96 7.69 -3.09
CA ALA A 103 -11.99 7.88 -2.06
C ALA A 103 -11.73 9.12 -1.18
N LEU A 104 -10.45 9.46 -0.95
CA LEU A 104 -10.06 10.64 -0.16
C LEU A 104 -10.26 11.96 -0.92
N LYS A 105 -10.42 11.92 -2.24
CA LYS A 105 -10.41 13.13 -3.07
C LYS A 105 -11.48 14.14 -2.69
N ASP A 106 -12.67 13.66 -2.34
CA ASP A 106 -13.81 14.49 -1.98
C ASP A 106 -13.91 14.71 -0.46
N GLU A 107 -13.52 13.72 0.35
CA GLU A 107 -13.59 13.76 1.81
C GLU A 107 -12.44 14.57 2.45
N SER A 108 -11.23 14.46 1.89
CA SER A 108 -10.03 15.12 2.37
C SER A 108 -9.08 15.47 1.22
N PRO A 109 -9.36 16.56 0.47
CA PRO A 109 -8.57 16.94 -0.70
C PRO A 109 -7.10 17.25 -0.40
N GLU A 110 -6.77 17.66 0.83
CA GLU A 110 -5.39 17.89 1.25
C GLU A 110 -4.64 16.57 1.44
N GLU A 111 -5.27 15.58 2.08
CA GLU A 111 -4.68 14.26 2.26
C GLU A 111 -4.50 13.53 0.92
N PHE A 112 -5.48 13.65 0.03
CA PHE A 112 -5.36 13.19 -1.36
C PHE A 112 -4.11 13.75 -2.06
N LYS A 113 -3.86 15.07 -1.94
CA LYS A 113 -2.68 15.70 -2.55
C LYS A 113 -1.38 15.19 -1.94
N LYS A 114 -1.33 15.02 -0.61
CA LYS A 114 -0.15 14.48 0.09
C LYS A 114 0.14 13.05 -0.35
N GLN A 115 -0.88 12.19 -0.39
CA GLN A 115 -0.72 10.80 -0.82
C GLN A 115 -0.29 10.70 -2.28
N LEU A 116 -0.85 11.54 -3.17
CA LEU A 116 -0.42 11.59 -4.57
C LEU A 116 1.04 12.04 -4.72
N GLU A 117 1.47 13.03 -3.94
CA GLU A 117 2.87 13.47 -3.95
C GLU A 117 3.80 12.35 -3.46
N TYR A 118 3.39 11.63 -2.41
CA TYR A 118 4.12 10.50 -1.86
C TYR A 118 4.29 9.38 -2.90
N MET A 119 3.19 8.91 -3.51
CA MET A 119 3.25 7.87 -4.56
C MET A 119 4.11 8.29 -5.75
N LYS A 120 4.02 9.55 -6.20
CA LYS A 120 4.88 10.07 -7.28
C LYS A 120 6.35 10.06 -6.91
N LEU A 121 6.68 10.27 -5.64
CA LEU A 121 8.05 10.23 -5.16
C LEU A 121 8.57 8.78 -5.09
N GLU A 122 7.77 7.82 -4.62
CA GLU A 122 8.12 6.39 -4.63
C GLU A 122 8.45 5.93 -6.05
N VAL A 123 7.50 6.12 -6.98
CA VAL A 123 7.71 5.77 -8.40
C VAL A 123 8.95 6.45 -8.98
N LYS A 124 9.21 7.72 -8.63
CA LYS A 124 10.40 8.43 -9.10
C LYS A 124 11.69 7.80 -8.59
N VAL A 125 11.72 7.40 -7.31
CA VAL A 125 12.87 6.75 -6.68
C VAL A 125 13.16 5.40 -7.34
N ASP A 126 12.12 4.62 -7.61
CA ASP A 126 12.25 3.30 -8.24
C ASP A 126 12.74 3.41 -9.69
N LEU A 127 12.14 4.31 -10.48
CA LEU A 127 12.56 4.57 -11.86
C LEU A 127 13.99 5.09 -11.96
N MET A 128 14.46 5.86 -10.98
CA MET A 128 15.87 6.27 -10.90
C MET A 128 16.79 5.07 -10.62
N GLY A 129 16.37 4.14 -9.76
CA GLY A 129 17.08 2.89 -9.49
C GLY A 129 17.19 2.02 -10.75
N GLU A 130 16.08 1.81 -11.45
CA GLU A 130 16.05 1.09 -12.73
C GLU A 130 16.96 1.76 -13.77
N LYS A 131 16.89 3.09 -13.93
CA LYS A 131 17.74 3.81 -14.88
C LYS A 131 19.23 3.63 -14.57
N ILE A 132 19.62 3.61 -13.29
CA ILE A 132 21.01 3.32 -12.89
C ILE A 132 21.41 1.92 -13.33
N GLN A 133 20.52 0.94 -13.16
CA GLN A 133 20.77 -0.45 -13.53
C GLN A 133 20.90 -0.60 -15.05
N ASP A 134 19.98 -0.02 -15.82
CA ASP A 134 20.02 0.02 -17.30
C ASP A 134 21.37 0.58 -17.79
N LEU A 135 21.81 1.72 -17.24
CA LEU A 135 23.10 2.34 -17.61
C LEU A 135 24.32 1.47 -17.25
N LYS A 136 24.24 0.70 -16.16
CA LYS A 136 25.30 -0.23 -15.73
C LYS A 136 25.37 -1.42 -16.68
N ASP A 137 24.22 -1.95 -17.09
CA ASP A 137 24.12 -3.10 -17.99
C ASP A 137 24.50 -2.74 -19.44
N GLU A 138 24.27 -1.50 -19.87
CA GLU A 138 24.72 -0.99 -21.16
C GLU A 138 26.26 -0.85 -21.25
N ASP A 139 26.86 -0.03 -20.38
CA ASP A 139 28.32 0.15 -20.25
C ASP A 139 28.65 1.00 -19.01
N ALA A 140 28.88 0.33 -17.88
CA ALA A 140 29.17 0.99 -16.61
C ALA A 140 30.40 1.92 -16.64
N VAL A 141 31.40 1.67 -17.48
CA VAL A 141 32.63 2.48 -17.53
C VAL A 141 32.36 3.77 -18.28
N LYS A 142 31.71 3.68 -19.44
CA LYS A 142 31.34 4.83 -20.26
C LYS A 142 30.29 5.70 -19.58
N ASN A 143 29.32 5.08 -18.89
CA ASN A 143 28.20 5.78 -18.27
C ASN A 143 28.47 6.25 -16.84
N LYS A 144 29.68 6.05 -16.31
CA LYS A 144 30.05 6.33 -14.91
C LYS A 144 29.61 7.71 -14.42
N ALA A 145 29.86 8.77 -15.19
CA ALA A 145 29.54 10.14 -14.78
C ALA A 145 28.02 10.39 -14.67
N GLU A 146 27.21 9.81 -15.57
CA GLU A 146 25.75 9.92 -15.51
C GLU A 146 25.20 9.07 -14.35
N ILE A 147 25.75 7.86 -14.13
CA ILE A 147 25.40 7.01 -12.98
C ILE A 147 25.65 7.75 -11.67
N GLU A 148 26.84 8.34 -11.47
CA GLU A 148 27.18 9.08 -10.24
C GLU A 148 26.25 10.29 -10.02
N LYS A 149 25.84 10.95 -11.10
CA LYS A 149 24.88 12.05 -11.04
C LYS A 149 23.51 11.57 -10.58
N ILE A 150 22.97 10.50 -11.18
CA ILE A 150 21.66 9.95 -10.81
C ILE A 150 21.70 9.37 -9.40
N GLU A 151 22.77 8.69 -8.99
CA GLU A 151 22.94 8.17 -7.62
C GLU A 151 22.90 9.30 -6.58
N LYS A 152 23.50 10.46 -6.88
CA LYS A 152 23.43 11.64 -6.01
C LYS A 152 22.02 12.21 -5.91
N GLU A 153 21.30 12.30 -7.03
CA GLU A 153 19.91 12.75 -7.07
C GLU A 153 18.98 11.77 -6.31
N LEU A 154 19.12 10.47 -6.58
CA LEU A 154 18.39 9.39 -5.93
C LEU A 154 18.57 9.43 -4.42
N LYS A 155 19.80 9.63 -3.92
CA LYS A 155 20.05 9.77 -2.47
C LYS A 155 19.28 10.94 -1.86
N GLY A 156 19.13 12.05 -2.59
CA GLY A 156 18.33 13.20 -2.16
C GLY A 156 16.83 12.88 -2.10
N GLU A 157 16.31 12.21 -3.13
CA GLU A 157 14.89 11.83 -3.19
C GLU A 157 14.52 10.75 -2.17
N ILE A 158 15.41 9.77 -1.92
CA ILE A 158 15.24 8.78 -0.82
C ILE A 158 15.19 9.50 0.53
N GLY A 159 16.05 10.50 0.74
CA GLY A 159 16.01 11.32 1.96
C GLY A 159 14.67 12.02 2.13
N ARG A 160 14.14 12.62 1.05
CA ARG A 160 12.82 13.26 1.04
C ARG A 160 11.70 12.27 1.32
N LEU A 161 11.74 11.08 0.72
CA LEU A 161 10.76 10.01 0.92
C LEU A 161 10.76 9.54 2.38
N PHE A 162 11.95 9.33 2.95
CA PHE A 162 12.11 8.98 4.36
C PHE A 162 11.49 10.04 5.27
N ASP A 163 11.79 11.31 5.03
CA ASP A 163 11.25 12.41 5.84
C ASP A 163 9.71 12.49 5.76
N MET A 164 9.14 12.28 4.57
CA MET A 164 7.68 12.21 4.39
C MET A 164 7.07 11.05 5.16
N LYS A 165 7.66 9.85 5.08
CA LYS A 165 7.19 8.66 5.80
C LYS A 165 7.28 8.85 7.32
N LEU A 166 8.40 9.37 7.81
CA LEU A 166 8.60 9.67 9.23
C LEU A 166 7.59 10.71 9.74
N GLN A 167 7.26 11.72 8.93
CA GLN A 167 6.26 12.71 9.30
C GLN A 167 4.86 12.09 9.38
N ARG A 168 4.49 11.21 8.44
CA ARG A 168 3.22 10.47 8.48
C ARG A 168 3.11 9.59 9.73
N GLU A 169 4.16 8.83 10.04
CA GLU A 169 4.21 7.98 11.24
C GLU A 169 4.08 8.79 12.55
N LYS A 170 4.68 9.99 12.60
CA LYS A 170 4.52 10.91 13.74
C LYS A 170 3.09 11.44 13.88
N GLU A 171 2.43 11.74 12.76
CA GLU A 171 1.03 12.19 12.75
C GLU A 171 0.07 11.08 13.18
N GLU A 172 0.30 9.86 12.70
CA GLU A 172 -0.45 8.67 13.09
C GLU A 172 -0.29 8.37 14.59
N LEU A 173 0.94 8.38 15.10
CA LEU A 173 1.22 8.20 16.52
C LEU A 173 0.44 9.21 17.37
N LYS A 174 0.45 10.48 16.99
CA LYS A 174 -0.30 11.54 17.68
C LYS A 174 -1.81 11.31 17.67
N ASN A 175 -2.36 10.74 16.60
CA ASN A 175 -3.79 10.42 16.52
C ASN A 175 -4.12 9.23 17.42
N LEU A 176 -3.31 8.18 17.40
CA LEU A 176 -3.45 7.01 18.28
C LEU A 176 -3.37 7.41 19.76
N GLU A 177 -2.44 8.30 20.13
CA GLU A 177 -2.33 8.82 21.49
C GLU A 177 -3.61 9.55 21.95
N LYS A 178 -4.25 10.32 21.06
CA LYS A 178 -5.53 10.97 21.37
C LYS A 178 -6.65 9.95 21.56
N ASP A 179 -6.68 8.89 20.75
CA ASP A 179 -7.72 7.87 20.86
C ASP A 179 -7.55 7.02 22.12
N ILE A 180 -6.30 6.72 22.51
CA ILE A 180 -5.98 6.14 23.82
C ILE A 180 -6.51 7.01 24.96
N GLU A 181 -6.30 8.33 24.89
CA GLU A 181 -6.78 9.24 25.92
C GLU A 181 -8.32 9.29 25.98
N LYS A 182 -9.01 9.33 24.83
CA LYS A 182 -10.49 9.23 24.80
C LYS A 182 -10.98 7.91 25.41
N LEU A 183 -10.32 6.80 25.11
CA LEU A 183 -10.68 5.48 25.66
C LEU A 183 -10.47 5.44 27.17
N LYS A 184 -9.37 6.00 27.69
CA LYS A 184 -9.14 6.15 29.14
C LYS A 184 -10.23 6.97 29.81
N GLN A 185 -10.63 8.09 29.21
CA GLN A 185 -11.73 8.91 29.71
C GLN A 185 -13.06 8.15 29.71
N HIS A 186 -13.35 7.40 28.64
CA HIS A 186 -14.55 6.58 28.56
C HIS A 186 -14.58 5.47 29.61
N ILE A 187 -13.45 4.79 29.86
CA ILE A 187 -13.32 3.79 30.93
C ILE A 187 -13.63 4.44 32.29
N LYS A 188 -12.99 5.56 32.60
CA LYS A 188 -13.20 6.28 33.85
C LYS A 188 -14.67 6.69 34.04
N GLN A 189 -15.31 7.23 32.99
CA GLN A 189 -16.73 7.56 33.02
C GLN A 189 -17.62 6.33 33.28
N ARG A 190 -17.28 5.17 32.73
CA ARG A 190 -18.01 3.92 32.98
C ARG A 190 -17.83 3.42 34.40
N GLU A 191 -16.62 3.53 34.95
CA GLU A 191 -16.32 3.18 36.34
C GLU A 191 -17.09 4.08 37.31
N GLU A 192 -17.06 5.40 37.10
CA GLU A 192 -17.79 6.38 37.92
C GLU A 192 -19.31 6.19 37.86
N ASN A 193 -19.84 5.74 36.71
CA ASN A 193 -21.27 5.51 36.52
C ASN A 193 -21.68 4.04 36.65
N ARG A 194 -20.80 3.17 37.17
CA ARG A 194 -21.00 1.71 37.19
C ARG A 194 -22.37 1.32 37.76
N GLU A 195 -22.70 1.80 38.96
CA GLU A 195 -23.96 1.44 39.62
C GLU A 195 -25.18 1.95 38.85
N LYS A 196 -25.15 3.19 38.32
CA LYS A 196 -26.24 3.73 37.49
C LYS A 196 -26.42 2.93 36.20
N ILE A 197 -25.33 2.51 35.57
CA ILE A 197 -25.37 1.68 34.35
C ILE A 197 -25.99 0.31 34.67
N ILE A 198 -25.58 -0.31 35.78
CA ILE A 198 -26.12 -1.60 36.25
C ILE A 198 -27.60 -1.46 36.57
N GLU A 199 -27.99 -0.45 37.33
CA GLU A 199 -29.37 -0.19 37.73
C GLU A 199 -30.27 0.06 36.52
N LYS A 200 -29.84 0.91 35.58
CA LYS A 200 -30.56 1.12 34.32
C LYS A 200 -30.75 -0.19 33.57
N LYS A 201 -29.68 -0.98 33.41
CA LYS A 201 -29.75 -2.26 32.70
C LYS A 201 -30.65 -3.27 33.41
N PHE A 202 -30.65 -3.26 34.75
CA PHE A 202 -31.53 -4.08 35.57
C PHE A 202 -32.99 -3.70 35.36
N LYS A 203 -33.33 -2.40 35.42
CA LYS A 203 -34.68 -1.87 35.16
C LYS A 203 -35.15 -2.23 33.75
N ASP A 204 -34.31 -1.98 32.73
CA ASP A 204 -34.59 -2.32 31.33
C ASP A 204 -34.91 -3.82 31.12
N LEU A 205 -34.23 -4.71 31.86
CA LEU A 205 -34.41 -6.17 31.72
C LEU A 205 -35.59 -6.72 32.52
N THR A 206 -35.90 -6.11 33.66
CA THR A 206 -36.96 -6.61 34.56
C THR A 206 -38.31 -5.98 34.27
N GLY A 207 -38.36 -4.90 33.48
CA GLY A 207 -39.60 -4.16 33.23
C GLY A 207 -40.16 -3.47 34.47
N VAL A 208 -39.40 -3.41 35.56
CA VAL A 208 -39.74 -2.66 36.77
C VAL A 208 -39.38 -1.20 36.49
N GLU A 209 -40.26 -0.50 35.77
CA GLU A 209 -40.31 0.95 35.86
C GLU A 209 -40.75 1.26 37.30
N GLU A 210 -39.90 1.97 38.04
CA GLU A 210 -40.32 2.58 39.30
C GLU A 210 -41.49 3.52 38.99
N ASN A 211 -42.71 3.03 39.23
CA ASN A 211 -43.85 3.87 39.59
C ASN A 211 -43.49 4.56 40.91
N LEU A 212 -42.61 5.57 40.85
CA LEU A 212 -42.46 6.57 41.89
C LEU A 212 -43.55 7.62 41.64
N GLU A 213 -44.79 7.21 41.90
CA GLU A 213 -45.84 8.15 42.28
C GLU A 213 -45.78 8.35 43.80
N PHE A 214 -45.58 9.62 44.17
CA PHE A 214 -45.69 10.30 45.47
C PHE A 214 -44.55 10.18 46.49
#